data_AF-A0A949L800-F1
#
_entry.id   AF-A0A949L800-F1
#
_cell.length_a   1.000
_cell.length_b   1.000
_cell.length_c   1.000
_cell.angle_alpha   90.00
_cell.angle_beta   90.00
_cell.angle_gamma   90.00
#
_symmetry.space_group_name_H-M   'P 1'
#
loop_
_entity.id
_entity.type
_entity.pdbx_description
1 polymer ?
#
loop_
_entity_poly.entity_id
_entity_poly.type
_entity_poly.pdbx_seq_one_letter_code
_entity_poly.pdbx_strand_id
1 'polypeptide(L)'
;MTRFKSAAIVFLVLAGAVAVALSIDYTDTYVADRFRKALAAGLYQPGEPFSLDAFLDYYDWDTVCVVAPGSPEPELRNRFGLPYLASEPTEGRWSLIFSRGGRVVAEVDFADEELAPPRGLPDLCPERWAAFVSIEEDASGRRLVVLGH
;
A
#
# COMPACT_ATOMS: atom_id res chain seq x y z
N MET A 1 16.74 -9.24 45.67
CA MET A 1 15.98 -10.02 44.66
C MET A 1 14.85 -9.24 43.96
N THR A 2 14.45 -8.06 44.44
CA THR A 2 13.39 -7.22 43.86
C THR A 2 13.81 -6.41 42.62
N ARG A 3 15.08 -5.96 42.55
CA ARG A 3 15.58 -5.14 41.42
C ARG A 3 15.59 -5.86 40.06
N PHE A 4 15.79 -7.18 40.06
CA PHE A 4 15.77 -7.99 38.83
C PHE A 4 14.38 -8.12 38.21
N LYS A 5 13.33 -8.17 39.04
CA LYS A 5 11.93 -8.24 38.57
C LYS A 5 11.51 -6.92 37.91
N SER A 6 11.90 -5.79 38.48
CA SER A 6 11.62 -4.47 37.91
C SER A 6 12.33 -4.25 36.57
N ALA A 7 13.59 -4.68 36.45
CA ALA A 7 14.34 -4.59 35.20
C ALA A 7 13.72 -5.43 34.07
N ALA A 8 13.24 -6.65 34.39
CA ALA A 8 12.60 -7.52 33.41
C ALA A 8 11.27 -6.95 32.88
N ILE A 9 10.46 -6.35 33.76
CA ILE A 9 9.21 -5.69 33.36
C ILE A 9 9.49 -4.48 32.48
N VAL A 10 10.46 -3.63 32.84
CA VAL A 10 10.84 -2.48 32.01
C VAL A 10 11.33 -2.93 30.64
N PHE A 11 12.13 -3.99 30.58
CA PHE A 11 12.60 -4.54 29.29
C PHE A 11 11.45 -5.06 28.43
N LEU A 12 10.50 -5.80 29.00
CA LEU A 12 9.32 -6.28 28.27
C LEU A 12 8.44 -5.14 27.76
N VAL A 13 8.22 -4.11 28.57
CA VAL A 13 7.45 -2.92 28.17
C VAL A 13 8.19 -2.16 27.05
N LEU A 14 9.50 -1.99 27.16
CA LEU A 14 10.29 -1.32 26.13
C LEU A 14 10.31 -2.12 24.82
N ALA A 15 10.49 -3.44 24.91
CA ALA A 15 10.45 -4.33 23.75
C ALA A 15 9.08 -4.33 23.08
N GLY A 16 8.00 -4.33 23.87
CA GLY A 16 6.64 -4.16 23.35
C GLY A 16 6.41 -2.80 22.69
N ALA A 17 6.87 -1.71 23.31
CA ALA A 17 6.74 -0.37 22.75
C ALA A 17 7.56 -0.20 21.47
N VAL A 18 8.76 -0.78 21.40
CA VAL A 18 9.56 -0.84 20.17
C VAL A 18 8.83 -1.66 19.12
N ALA A 19 8.34 -2.87 19.45
CA ALA A 19 7.57 -3.68 18.50
C ALA A 19 6.35 -2.94 17.93
N VAL A 20 5.60 -2.24 18.78
CA VAL A 20 4.46 -1.40 18.37
C VAL A 20 4.90 -0.21 17.53
N ALA A 21 5.98 0.48 17.91
CA ALA A 21 6.50 1.61 17.13
C ALA A 21 7.05 1.17 15.77
N LEU A 22 7.63 -0.04 15.69
CA LEU A 22 8.08 -0.66 14.45
C LEU A 22 6.89 -1.07 13.57
N SER A 23 5.77 -1.52 14.16
CA SER A 23 4.58 -2.00 13.46
C SER A 23 3.59 -0.90 13.03
N ILE A 24 3.57 0.25 13.72
CA ILE A 24 2.72 1.38 13.32
C ILE A 24 3.45 2.17 12.23
N ASP A 25 3.19 1.84 10.97
CA ASP A 25 3.55 2.66 9.83
C ASP A 25 2.47 3.73 9.62
N TYR A 26 2.66 4.91 10.21
CA TYR A 26 1.69 6.00 10.16
C TYR A 26 1.39 6.47 8.73
N THR A 27 2.34 6.24 7.82
CA THR A 27 2.26 6.57 6.40
C THR A 27 1.13 5.80 5.72
N ASP A 28 0.99 4.53 6.10
CA ASP A 28 0.04 3.57 5.55
C ASP A 28 -1.40 4.07 5.68
N THR A 29 -1.78 4.39 6.92
CA THR A 29 -3.14 4.86 7.23
C THR A 29 -3.49 6.20 6.60
N TYR A 30 -2.52 7.11 6.46
CA TYR A 30 -2.77 8.44 5.89
C TYR A 30 -3.00 8.38 4.39
N VAL A 31 -2.15 7.63 3.67
CA VAL A 31 -2.25 7.49 2.21
C VAL A 31 -3.53 6.79 1.82
N ALA A 32 -3.85 5.68 2.49
CA ALA A 32 -5.07 4.92 2.23
C ALA A 32 -6.33 5.76 2.49
N ASP A 33 -6.41 6.47 3.62
CA ASP A 33 -7.56 7.32 3.95
C ASP A 33 -7.76 8.46 2.94
N ARG A 34 -6.65 9.07 2.46
CA ARG A 34 -6.72 10.11 1.43
C ARG A 34 -7.21 9.57 0.08
N PHE A 35 -6.74 8.39 -0.31
CA PHE A 35 -7.19 7.73 -1.52
C PHE A 35 -8.69 7.42 -1.46
N ARG A 36 -9.16 6.81 -0.38
CA ARG A 36 -10.58 6.50 -0.15
C ARG A 36 -11.45 7.74 -0.14
N LYS A 37 -11.01 8.82 0.53
CA LYS A 37 -11.71 10.11 0.51
C LYS A 37 -11.84 10.70 -0.89
N ALA A 38 -10.78 10.61 -1.70
CA ALA A 38 -10.81 11.08 -3.08
C ALA A 38 -11.76 10.25 -3.96
N LEU A 39 -11.78 8.93 -3.78
CA LEU A 39 -12.74 8.04 -4.43
C LEU A 39 -14.20 8.36 -4.04
N ALA A 40 -14.45 8.58 -2.74
CA ALA A 40 -15.78 8.87 -2.21
C ALA A 40 -16.28 10.27 -2.61
N ALA A 41 -15.37 11.24 -2.76
CA ALA A 41 -15.69 12.59 -3.23
C ALA A 41 -15.91 12.67 -4.75
N GLY A 42 -15.68 11.58 -5.51
CA GLY A 42 -15.86 11.56 -6.96
C GLY A 42 -14.87 12.46 -7.69
N LEU A 43 -13.66 12.66 -7.14
CA LEU A 43 -12.65 13.52 -7.77
C LEU A 43 -12.14 12.98 -9.11
N TYR A 44 -12.39 11.70 -9.40
CA TYR A 44 -11.99 11.05 -10.64
C TYR A 44 -13.22 10.46 -11.32
N GLN A 45 -13.49 10.93 -12.53
CA GLN A 45 -14.60 10.41 -13.33
C GLN A 45 -14.23 9.07 -13.95
N PRO A 46 -15.18 8.13 -14.09
CA PRO A 46 -14.94 6.89 -14.81
C PRO A 46 -14.40 7.16 -16.22
N GLY A 47 -13.31 6.47 -16.59
CA GLY A 47 -12.62 6.60 -17.87
C GLY A 47 -11.65 7.80 -17.98
N GLU A 48 -11.62 8.71 -17.00
CA GLU A 48 -10.67 9.82 -17.00
C GLU A 48 -9.30 9.38 -16.45
N PRO A 49 -8.20 9.66 -17.16
CA PRO A 49 -6.86 9.33 -16.70
C PRO A 49 -6.39 10.26 -15.58
N PHE A 50 -5.73 9.70 -14.57
CA PHE A 50 -5.07 10.44 -13.51
C PHE A 50 -3.75 9.78 -13.11
N SER A 51 -2.86 10.56 -12.50
CA SER A 51 -1.60 10.04 -11.95
C SER A 51 -1.80 9.61 -10.50
N LEU A 52 -1.21 8.47 -10.11
CA LEU A 52 -1.13 8.06 -8.70
C LEU A 52 -0.31 9.05 -7.84
N ASP A 53 0.49 9.93 -8.46
CA ASP A 53 1.23 10.98 -7.75
C ASP A 53 0.30 12.03 -7.11
N ALA A 54 -0.88 12.24 -7.68
CA ALA A 54 -1.86 13.21 -7.18
C ALA A 54 -2.40 12.88 -5.77
N PHE A 55 -2.32 11.61 -5.34
CA PHE A 55 -2.75 11.21 -4.00
C PHE A 55 -1.67 11.44 -2.95
N LEU A 56 -0.42 11.30 -3.35
CA LEU A 56 0.69 11.27 -2.41
C LEU A 56 1.19 12.65 -2.06
N ASP A 57 0.95 13.67 -2.92
CA ASP A 57 1.09 15.14 -2.79
C ASP A 57 2.46 15.66 -2.28
N TYR A 58 3.16 14.88 -1.44
CA TYR A 58 4.43 15.12 -0.77
C TYR A 58 5.21 13.84 -0.41
N TYR A 59 4.62 12.63 -0.43
CA TYR A 59 5.41 11.42 -0.19
C TYR A 59 6.30 11.16 -1.39
N ASP A 60 7.58 10.96 -1.12
CA ASP A 60 8.60 10.75 -2.13
C ASP A 60 8.68 9.24 -2.39
N TRP A 61 8.28 8.81 -3.58
CA TRP A 61 8.25 7.42 -4.02
C TRP A 61 8.78 7.32 -5.45
N ASP A 62 9.30 6.15 -5.81
CA ASP A 62 9.92 5.88 -7.11
C ASP A 62 9.11 4.87 -7.93
N THR A 63 8.50 3.88 -7.27
CA THR A 63 7.70 2.82 -7.92
C THR A 63 6.44 2.49 -7.13
N VAL A 64 5.42 1.98 -7.83
CA VAL A 64 4.20 1.44 -7.21
C VAL A 64 3.93 0.05 -7.75
N CYS A 65 3.86 -0.95 -6.88
CA CYS A 65 3.60 -2.34 -7.24
C CYS A 65 2.14 -2.71 -6.98
N VAL A 66 1.53 -3.47 -7.89
CA VAL A 66 0.22 -4.09 -7.67
C VAL A 66 0.44 -5.48 -7.08
N VAL A 67 -0.15 -5.77 -5.92
CA VAL A 67 -0.10 -7.10 -5.29
C VAL A 67 -1.52 -7.62 -5.15
N ALA A 68 -1.87 -8.60 -5.99
CA ALA A 68 -3.17 -9.27 -5.99
C ALA A 68 -3.00 -10.80 -5.83
N PRO A 69 -4.04 -11.55 -5.45
CA PRO A 69 -3.95 -12.99 -5.29
C PRO A 69 -3.37 -13.69 -6.54
N GLY A 70 -2.31 -14.47 -6.36
CA GLY A 70 -1.61 -15.16 -7.44
C GLY A 70 -0.54 -14.34 -8.18
N SER A 71 -0.33 -13.07 -7.81
CA SER A 71 0.80 -12.27 -8.30
C SER A 71 2.08 -12.68 -7.56
N PRO A 72 3.26 -12.70 -8.20
CA PRO A 72 4.52 -12.86 -7.47
C PRO A 72 4.72 -11.68 -6.51
N GLU A 73 5.13 -11.99 -5.28
CA GLU A 73 5.44 -10.94 -4.31
C GLU A 73 6.70 -10.18 -4.75
N PRO A 74 6.66 -8.85 -4.85
CA PRO A 74 7.84 -8.07 -5.19
C PRO A 74 8.85 -8.15 -4.04
N GLU A 75 10.14 -8.26 -4.37
CA GLU A 75 11.23 -8.25 -3.38
C GLU A 75 11.42 -6.84 -2.80
N LEU A 76 10.59 -6.49 -1.82
CA LEU A 76 10.60 -5.19 -1.16
C LEU A 76 11.18 -5.28 0.26
N ARG A 77 11.62 -4.13 0.77
CA ARG A 77 12.10 -3.99 2.15
C ARG A 77 11.25 -3.00 2.92
N ASN A 78 11.11 -3.19 4.22
CA ASN A 78 10.51 -2.14 5.05
C ASN A 78 11.52 -0.99 5.28
N ARG A 79 11.09 0.06 5.99
CA ARG A 79 11.96 1.21 6.36
C ARG A 79 13.24 0.83 7.12
N PHE A 80 13.27 -0.34 7.78
CA PHE A 80 14.41 -0.88 8.50
C PHE A 80 15.34 -1.75 7.65
N GLY A 81 15.02 -1.96 6.37
CA GLY A 81 15.82 -2.77 5.45
C GLY A 81 15.58 -4.28 5.57
N LEU A 82 14.61 -4.71 6.37
CA LEU A 82 14.18 -6.11 6.49
C LEU A 82 13.23 -6.47 5.34
N PRO A 83 13.12 -7.76 4.95
CA PRO A 83 12.11 -8.20 3.98
C PRO A 83 10.73 -7.69 4.36
N TYR A 84 10.03 -7.10 3.39
CA TYR A 84 8.66 -6.66 3.54
C TYR A 84 7.73 -7.82 3.18
N LEU A 85 6.70 -8.02 3.99
CA LEU A 85 5.59 -8.90 3.67
C LEU A 85 4.40 -7.98 3.48
N ALA A 86 3.84 -7.97 2.27
CA ALA A 86 2.60 -7.26 1.99
C ALA A 86 1.48 -7.80 2.88
N SER A 87 0.44 -7.01 3.10
CA SER A 87 -0.79 -7.56 3.70
C SER A 87 -1.22 -8.75 2.86
N GLU A 88 -1.47 -9.89 3.50
CA GLU A 88 -1.77 -11.14 2.81
C GLU A 88 -2.90 -10.89 1.79
N PRO A 89 -2.65 -11.07 0.47
CA PRO A 89 -3.68 -10.97 -0.53
C PRO A 89 -4.60 -12.19 -0.37
N THR A 90 -5.59 -12.06 0.50
CA THR A 90 -6.68 -13.02 0.63
C THR A 90 -7.61 -12.91 -0.58
N GLU A 91 -8.39 -13.95 -0.87
CA GLU A 91 -9.47 -13.84 -1.86
C GLU A 91 -10.35 -12.61 -1.56
N GLY A 92 -10.57 -11.76 -2.58
CA GLY A 92 -11.33 -10.52 -2.45
C GLY A 92 -10.54 -9.29 -1.96
N ARG A 93 -9.21 -9.38 -1.81
CA ARG A 93 -8.36 -8.24 -1.42
C ARG A 93 -7.09 -8.15 -2.26
N TRP A 94 -6.61 -6.94 -2.47
CA TRP A 94 -5.35 -6.63 -3.14
C TRP A 94 -4.79 -5.30 -2.64
N SER A 95 -3.53 -4.99 -2.96
CA SER A 95 -2.87 -3.79 -2.48
C SER A 95 -2.07 -3.06 -3.56
N LEU A 96 -1.96 -1.74 -3.42
CA LEU A 96 -0.94 -0.91 -4.06
C LEU A 96 0.20 -0.67 -3.08
N ILE A 97 1.42 -1.07 -3.43
CA ILE A 97 2.60 -0.88 -2.59
C ILE A 97 3.50 0.19 -3.21
N PHE A 98 3.59 1.33 -2.57
CA PHE A 98 4.47 2.42 -2.96
C PHE A 98 5.85 2.21 -2.35
N SER A 99 6.90 2.34 -3.16
CA SER A 99 8.27 2.12 -2.72
C SER A 99 9.22 3.22 -3.19
N ARG A 100 10.27 3.47 -2.41
CA ARG A 100 11.38 4.37 -2.72
C ARG A 100 12.70 3.66 -2.49
N GLY A 101 13.55 3.59 -3.52
CA GLY A 101 14.82 2.86 -3.45
C GLY A 101 14.67 1.40 -2.95
N GLY A 102 13.58 0.73 -3.33
CA GLY A 102 13.25 -0.65 -2.89
C GLY A 102 12.72 -0.77 -1.46
N ARG A 103 12.44 0.35 -0.78
CA ARG A 103 11.82 0.38 0.54
C ARG A 103 10.35 0.79 0.45
N VAL A 104 9.46 0.04 1.08
CA VAL A 104 8.04 0.40 1.19
C VAL A 104 7.90 1.69 1.97
N VAL A 105 7.14 2.62 1.38
CA VAL A 105 6.77 3.90 1.99
C VAL A 105 5.29 3.94 2.34
N ALA A 106 4.44 3.24 1.60
CA ALA A 106 3.02 3.10 1.90
C ALA A 106 2.46 1.84 1.24
N GLU A 107 1.47 1.24 1.87
CA GLU A 107 0.58 0.27 1.25
C GLU A 107 -0.85 0.87 1.25
N VAL A 108 -1.62 0.54 0.23
CA VAL A 108 -3.05 0.84 0.20
C VAL A 108 -3.77 -0.43 -0.14
N ASP A 109 -4.47 -0.98 0.85
CA ASP A 109 -5.26 -2.18 0.74
C ASP A 109 -6.67 -1.87 0.24
N PHE A 110 -7.15 -2.70 -0.67
CA PHE A 110 -8.47 -2.60 -1.28
C PHE A 110 -9.22 -3.91 -1.12
N ALA A 111 -10.53 -3.78 -0.86
CA ALA A 111 -11.47 -4.86 -1.09
C ALA A 111 -11.90 -4.83 -2.58
N ASP A 112 -12.10 -5.99 -3.20
CA ASP A 112 -12.52 -6.09 -4.60
C ASP A 112 -13.86 -5.38 -4.85
N GLU A 113 -14.73 -5.31 -3.84
CA GLU A 113 -16.01 -4.60 -3.91
C GLU A 113 -15.85 -3.07 -3.88
N GLU A 114 -14.76 -2.56 -3.30
CA GLU A 114 -14.45 -1.13 -3.27
C GLU A 114 -13.86 -0.69 -4.61
N LEU A 115 -12.84 -1.41 -5.06
CA LEU A 115 -12.13 -1.17 -6.30
C LEU A 115 -11.42 -2.46 -6.69
N ALA A 116 -11.80 -3.06 -7.80
CA ALA A 116 -11.17 -4.29 -8.27
C ALA A 116 -9.76 -4.03 -8.84
N PRO A 117 -8.84 -5.01 -8.77
CA PRO A 117 -7.48 -4.86 -9.25
C PRO A 117 -7.43 -4.70 -10.79
N PRO A 118 -6.36 -4.14 -11.35
CA PRO A 118 -6.21 -4.07 -12.81
C PRO A 118 -6.18 -5.44 -13.47
N ARG A 119 -6.81 -5.55 -14.65
CA ARG A 119 -6.80 -6.78 -15.44
C ARG A 119 -5.42 -6.97 -16.10
N GLY A 120 -4.89 -8.18 -16.03
CA GLY A 120 -3.75 -8.61 -16.86
C GLY A 120 -2.37 -8.17 -16.39
N LEU A 121 -2.19 -7.79 -15.12
CA LEU A 121 -0.94 -7.18 -14.64
C LEU A 121 -0.44 -7.76 -13.30
N PRO A 122 -0.06 -9.05 -13.23
CA PRO A 122 0.51 -9.60 -12.00
C PRO A 122 1.94 -9.10 -11.66
N ASP A 123 2.65 -8.45 -12.60
CA ASP A 123 4.11 -8.19 -12.43
C ASP A 123 4.51 -6.70 -12.56
N LEU A 124 3.56 -5.78 -12.39
CA LEU A 124 3.81 -4.36 -12.62
C LEU A 124 4.19 -3.63 -11.35
N CYS A 125 5.44 -3.18 -11.32
CA CYS A 125 5.93 -2.11 -10.46
C CYS A 125 6.25 -0.86 -11.30
N PRO A 126 5.25 -0.18 -11.92
CA PRO A 126 5.50 1.02 -12.70
C PRO A 126 6.25 2.08 -11.91
N GLU A 127 7.17 2.74 -12.61
CA GLU A 127 7.85 3.91 -12.10
C GLU A 127 6.85 5.06 -11.92
N ARG A 128 7.15 5.98 -11.00
CA ARG A 128 6.30 7.11 -10.63
C ARG A 128 5.76 7.90 -11.82
N TRP A 129 6.59 8.11 -12.84
CA TRP A 129 6.21 8.86 -14.04
C TRP A 129 5.37 8.04 -15.04
N ALA A 130 5.28 6.71 -14.88
CA ALA A 130 4.48 5.81 -15.71
C ALA A 130 3.20 5.32 -14.99
N ALA A 131 3.01 5.71 -13.74
CA ALA A 131 1.88 5.30 -12.90
C ALA A 131 0.61 6.14 -13.19
N PHE A 132 0.21 6.16 -14.46
CA PHE A 132 -1.07 6.70 -14.89
C PHE A 132 -2.13 5.60 -14.87
N VAL A 133 -3.30 5.95 -14.36
CA VAL A 133 -4.41 5.02 -14.17
C VAL A 133 -5.72 5.69 -14.57
N SER A 134 -6.74 4.90 -14.84
CA SER A 134 -8.13 5.34 -14.85
C SER A 134 -8.96 4.41 -13.97
N ILE A 135 -10.17 4.83 -13.64
CA ILE A 135 -11.16 3.95 -13.02
C ILE A 135 -12.20 3.62 -14.08
N GLU A 136 -12.42 2.34 -14.36
CA GLU A 136 -13.51 1.88 -15.20
C GLU A 136 -14.67 1.39 -14.33
N GLU A 137 -15.89 1.57 -14.81
CA GLU A 137 -17.09 1.01 -14.20
C GLU A 137 -17.66 -0.06 -15.14
N ASP A 138 -17.76 -1.29 -14.65
CA ASP A 138 -18.36 -2.41 -15.36
C ASP A 138 -19.50 -3.06 -14.54
N ALA A 139 -20.11 -4.11 -15.07
CA ALA A 139 -21.19 -4.83 -14.40
C ALA A 139 -20.76 -5.48 -13.07
N SER A 140 -19.47 -5.61 -12.82
CA SER A 140 -18.86 -6.17 -11.60
C SER A 140 -18.42 -5.09 -10.60
N GLY A 141 -18.48 -3.80 -10.97
CA GLY A 141 -18.16 -2.68 -10.09
C GLY A 141 -17.12 -1.74 -10.67
N ARG A 142 -16.40 -1.04 -9.78
CA ARG A 142 -15.30 -0.14 -10.14
C ARG A 142 -14.01 -0.94 -10.26
N ARG A 143 -13.17 -0.61 -11.23
CA ARG A 143 -11.87 -1.27 -11.44
C ARG A 143 -10.80 -0.24 -11.75
N LEU A 144 -9.62 -0.41 -11.15
CA LEU A 144 -8.45 0.36 -11.55
C LEU A 144 -7.90 -0.19 -12.87
N VAL A 145 -7.60 0.68 -13.83
CA VAL A 145 -6.94 0.32 -15.09
C VAL A 145 -5.66 1.12 -15.19
N VAL A 146 -4.56 0.46 -15.51
CA VAL A 146 -3.27 1.14 -15.64
C VAL A 146 -3.02 1.48 -17.10
N LEU A 147 -2.63 2.73 -17.36
CA LEU A 147 -2.57 3.34 -18.68
C LEU A 147 -1.12 3.46 -19.14
N GLY A 148 -0.70 2.59 -20.06
CA GLY A 148 0.59 2.68 -20.74
C GLY A 148 1.71 1.92 -20.03
N HIS A 149 1.90 0.66 -20.43
CA HIS A 149 3.06 -0.18 -20.16
C HIS A 149 3.48 -0.90 -21.44
#